data_AF-A0A176EAK7-F1
#
_entry.id   AF-A0A176EAK7-F1
#
_cell.length_a   1.000
_cell.length_b   1.000
_cell.length_c   1.000
_cell.angle_alpha   90.00
_cell.angle_beta   90.00
_cell.angle_gamma   90.00
#
_symmetry.space_group_name_H-M   'P 1'
#
loop_
_entity.id
_entity.type
_entity.pdbx_description
1 polymer ?
#
loop_
_entity_poly.entity_id
_entity_poly.type
_entity_poly.pdbx_seq_one_letter_code
_entity_poly.pdbx_strand_id
1 'polypeptide(L)'
;MTRSSRATKKLLLIDEAWAMLKGGSMGEFVETYARTARKYGGALATATQSLNDYYKSDGARAALENSDWMLVLQQKAETIADFRANARLDMDDRTETLIRSLKRSGTEYSEVFIKGPETEAVGRLVLDPFSATIYSSDPDTYAAIQDCERRGHSLADAIRIVAGGGQ
;
A
#
# COMPACT_ATOMS: atom_id res chain seq x y z
N MET A 1 8.76 19.05 9.83
CA MET A 1 7.31 19.29 9.55
C MET A 1 7.21 20.58 8.74
N THR A 2 6.54 20.56 7.58
CA THR A 2 6.48 21.73 6.69
C THR A 2 5.79 22.91 7.39
N ARG A 3 6.19 24.16 7.08
CA ARG A 3 5.58 25.40 7.63
C ARG A 3 4.17 25.69 7.09
N SER A 4 3.47 24.70 6.59
CA SER A 4 2.11 24.84 6.06
C SER A 4 1.10 24.89 7.21
N SER A 5 0.01 25.65 7.03
CA SER A 5 -1.06 25.80 8.04
C SER A 5 -1.54 24.47 8.61
N ARG A 6 -1.90 24.43 9.91
CA ARG A 6 -2.51 23.26 10.56
C ARG A 6 -3.89 22.92 9.98
N ALA A 7 -4.56 23.88 9.33
CA ALA A 7 -5.83 23.66 8.66
C ALA A 7 -5.69 22.80 7.40
N THR A 8 -4.51 22.82 6.75
CA THR A 8 -4.26 22.03 5.55
C THR A 8 -4.02 20.57 5.93
N LYS A 9 -4.79 19.64 5.35
CA LYS A 9 -4.57 18.20 5.49
C LYS A 9 -3.30 17.78 4.75
N LYS A 10 -2.52 16.88 5.34
CA LYS A 10 -1.23 16.42 4.80
C LYS A 10 -1.19 14.90 4.89
N LEU A 11 -0.68 14.24 3.85
CA LEU A 11 -0.44 12.79 3.86
C LEU A 11 1.03 12.57 3.55
N LEU A 12 1.74 11.90 4.46
CA LEU A 12 3.02 11.30 4.16
C LEU A 12 2.77 9.84 3.79
N LEU A 13 2.93 9.52 2.51
CA LEU A 13 2.86 8.14 2.02
C LEU A 13 4.28 7.66 1.75
N ILE A 14 4.65 6.54 2.37
CA ILE A 14 5.95 5.90 2.20
C ILE A 14 5.69 4.53 1.61
N ASP A 15 6.03 4.38 0.34
CA ASP A 15 6.06 3.08 -0.33
C ASP A 15 7.38 2.37 -0.03
N GLU A 16 7.36 1.04 0.00
CA GLU A 16 8.48 0.18 0.37
C GLU A 16 9.21 0.65 1.65
N ALA A 17 8.43 0.90 2.70
CA ALA A 17 8.90 1.50 3.94
C ALA A 17 9.89 0.60 4.73
N TRP A 18 10.20 -0.62 4.26
CA TRP A 18 11.04 -1.59 4.97
C TRP A 18 12.39 -1.01 5.41
N ALA A 19 13.00 -0.15 4.60
CA ALA A 19 14.29 0.46 4.91
C ALA A 19 14.16 1.47 6.07
N MET A 20 13.03 2.18 6.14
CA MET A 20 12.74 3.15 7.19
C MET A 20 12.29 2.48 8.50
N LEU A 21 11.70 1.27 8.40
CA LEU A 21 11.23 0.49 9.55
C LEU A 21 12.34 -0.32 10.25
N LYS A 22 13.53 -0.44 9.63
CA LYS A 22 14.71 -1.14 10.20
C LYS A 22 15.41 -0.40 11.36
N GLY A 23 14.99 0.83 11.69
CA GLY A 23 15.55 1.63 12.78
C GLY A 23 16.56 2.69 12.34
N GLY A 24 17.26 3.30 13.30
CA GLY A 24 18.14 4.44 13.06
C GLY A 24 17.39 5.77 12.87
N SER A 25 18.05 6.77 12.29
CA SER A 25 17.49 8.13 12.14
C SER A 25 16.18 8.18 11.35
N MET A 26 16.00 7.29 10.37
CA MET A 26 14.74 7.18 9.61
C MET A 26 13.62 6.54 10.42
N GLY A 27 13.92 5.57 11.28
CA GLY A 27 12.95 4.95 12.19
C GLY A 27 12.44 5.95 13.23
N GLU A 28 13.35 6.73 13.83
CA GLU A 28 12.99 7.81 14.76
C GLU A 28 12.11 8.89 14.11
N PHE A 29 12.36 9.20 12.83
CA PHE A 29 11.52 10.11 12.06
C PHE A 29 10.11 9.55 11.88
N VAL A 30 9.97 8.29 11.46
CA VAL A 30 8.67 7.63 11.28
C VAL A 30 7.89 7.59 12.60
N GLU A 31 8.55 7.22 13.70
CA GLU A 31 7.94 7.19 15.03
C GLU A 31 7.45 8.59 15.45
N THR A 32 8.32 9.60 15.34
CA THR A 32 7.98 10.98 15.69
C THR A 32 6.82 11.48 14.84
N TYR A 33 6.83 11.17 13.54
CA TYR A 33 5.76 11.56 12.63
C TYR A 33 4.45 10.86 12.99
N ALA A 34 4.44 9.53 13.20
CA ALA A 34 3.25 8.77 13.58
C ALA A 34 2.58 9.35 14.84
N ARG A 35 3.36 9.69 15.87
CA ARG A 35 2.86 10.26 17.12
C ARG A 35 2.36 11.70 17.01
N THR A 36 2.88 12.49 16.07
CA THR A 36 2.59 13.93 15.99
C THR A 36 1.66 14.32 14.85
N ALA A 37 1.58 13.55 13.77
CA ALA A 37 0.87 13.88 12.53
C ALA A 37 -0.57 14.34 12.78
N ARG A 38 -1.34 13.60 13.61
CA ARG A 38 -2.73 13.91 13.94
C ARG A 38 -2.93 15.33 14.49
N LYS A 39 -1.98 15.82 15.30
CA LYS A 39 -2.05 17.18 15.89
C LYS A 39 -1.96 18.28 14.83
N TYR A 40 -1.34 18.00 13.68
CA TYR A 40 -1.05 18.98 12.62
C TYR A 40 -1.87 18.75 11.34
N GLY A 41 -2.96 17.99 11.45
CA GLY A 41 -3.78 17.59 10.31
C GLY A 41 -3.06 16.66 9.33
N GLY A 42 -2.00 15.99 9.79
CA GLY A 42 -1.24 15.02 9.03
C GLY A 42 -1.74 13.59 9.22
N ALA A 43 -1.51 12.75 8.22
CA ALA A 43 -1.63 11.30 8.28
C ALA A 43 -0.34 10.67 7.76
N LEU A 44 -0.01 9.50 8.31
CA LEU A 44 1.07 8.63 7.84
C LEU A 44 0.43 7.40 7.20
N ALA A 45 0.85 7.07 5.99
CA ALA A 45 0.55 5.81 5.34
C ALA A 45 1.87 5.14 4.96
N THR A 46 2.07 3.91 5.41
CA THR A 46 3.25 3.09 5.09
C THR A 46 2.80 1.83 4.37
N ALA A 47 3.48 1.49 3.28
CA ALA A 47 3.26 0.25 2.54
C ALA A 47 4.54 -0.60 2.56
N THR A 48 4.38 -1.90 2.75
CA THR A 48 5.45 -2.91 2.65
C THR A 48 4.87 -4.24 2.19
N GLN A 49 5.70 -5.03 1.50
CA GLN A 49 5.40 -6.42 1.12
C GLN A 49 5.42 -7.39 2.31
N SER A 50 6.12 -7.05 3.40
CA SER A 50 6.24 -7.93 4.55
C SER A 50 5.82 -7.23 5.84
N LEU A 51 4.79 -7.77 6.50
CA LEU A 51 4.40 -7.30 7.83
C LEU A 51 5.56 -7.46 8.85
N ASN A 52 6.46 -8.42 8.63
CA ASN A 52 7.66 -8.59 9.46
C ASN A 52 8.49 -7.30 9.55
N ASP A 53 8.42 -6.42 8.56
CA ASP A 53 9.12 -5.13 8.58
C ASP A 53 8.63 -4.23 9.72
N TYR A 54 7.35 -4.28 10.08
CA TYR A 54 6.81 -3.51 11.21
C TYR A 54 7.31 -3.98 12.58
N TYR A 55 7.91 -5.18 12.66
CA TYR A 55 8.45 -5.74 13.90
C TYR A 55 9.96 -5.61 14.03
N LYS A 56 10.61 -4.91 13.09
CA LYS A 56 12.08 -4.73 13.09
C LYS A 56 12.56 -3.62 14.03
N SER A 57 11.67 -2.74 14.48
CA SER A 57 12.00 -1.68 15.44
C SER A 57 10.78 -1.24 16.26
N ASP A 58 11.03 -0.61 17.41
CA ASP A 58 9.96 -0.08 18.27
C ASP A 58 9.14 1.00 17.57
N GLY A 59 9.77 1.87 16.79
CA GLY A 59 9.09 2.90 16.01
C GLY A 59 8.17 2.33 14.94
N ALA A 60 8.61 1.24 14.29
CA ALA A 60 7.81 0.53 13.30
C ALA A 60 6.60 -0.17 13.93
N ARG A 61 6.78 -0.79 15.10
CA ARG A 61 5.70 -1.41 15.86
C ARG A 61 4.70 -0.36 16.33
N ALA A 62 5.18 0.76 16.85
CA ALA A 62 4.33 1.88 17.26
C ALA A 62 3.54 2.44 16.06
N ALA A 63 4.14 2.55 14.87
CA ALA A 63 3.43 3.00 13.67
C ALA A 63 2.28 2.06 13.31
N LEU A 64 2.47 0.74 13.40
CA LEU A 64 1.43 -0.26 13.16
C LEU A 64 0.32 -0.19 14.23
N GLU A 65 0.70 -0.16 15.52
CA GLU A 65 -0.25 -0.14 16.65
C GLU A 65 -1.06 1.16 16.73
N ASN A 66 -0.51 2.30 16.26
CA ASN A 66 -1.20 3.59 16.22
C ASN A 66 -1.94 3.85 14.91
N SER A 67 -1.94 2.88 13.97
CA SER A 67 -2.66 3.03 12.71
C SER A 67 -4.14 2.69 12.89
N ASP A 68 -4.99 3.71 12.80
CA ASP A 68 -6.45 3.56 12.81
C ASP A 68 -6.99 2.74 11.62
N TRP A 69 -6.21 2.70 10.52
CA TRP A 69 -6.59 2.07 9.26
C TRP A 69 -5.54 1.06 8.83
N MET A 70 -6.01 -0.09 8.36
CA MET A 70 -5.18 -1.15 7.81
C MET A 70 -5.80 -1.69 6.52
N LEU A 71 -4.98 -1.74 5.47
CA LEU A 71 -5.35 -2.28 4.18
C LEU A 71 -4.49 -3.50 3.91
N VAL A 72 -5.11 -4.67 3.80
CA VAL A 72 -4.44 -5.95 3.58
C VAL A 72 -4.84 -6.47 2.20
N LEU A 73 -3.85 -6.59 1.31
CA LEU A 73 -3.99 -7.24 0.00
C LEU A 73 -3.74 -8.75 0.16
N GLN A 74 -3.98 -9.52 -0.89
CA GLN A 74 -3.74 -10.97 -0.90
C GLN A 74 -2.36 -11.33 -0.33
N GLN A 75 -2.34 -12.19 0.69
CA GLN A 75 -1.14 -12.73 1.33
C GLN A 75 -1.04 -14.24 1.12
N LYS A 76 0.16 -14.78 1.28
CA LYS A 76 0.36 -16.25 1.31
C LYS A 76 -0.25 -16.85 2.58
N ALA A 77 -0.66 -18.11 2.51
CA ALA A 77 -1.35 -18.79 3.62
C ALA A 77 -0.47 -18.88 4.88
N GLU A 78 0.85 -19.06 4.70
CA GLU A 78 1.84 -19.10 5.77
C GLU A 78 1.98 -17.73 6.44
N THR A 79 2.04 -16.65 5.64
CA THR A 79 2.09 -15.28 6.14
C THR A 79 0.91 -14.95 7.05
N ILE A 80 -0.31 -15.39 6.67
CA ILE A 80 -1.51 -15.17 7.47
C ILE A 80 -1.47 -15.99 8.78
N ALA A 81 -0.97 -17.22 8.72
CA ALA A 81 -0.80 -18.05 9.92
C ALA A 81 0.19 -17.42 10.90
N ASP A 82 1.31 -16.88 10.38
CA ASP A 82 2.31 -16.17 11.18
C ASP A 82 1.72 -14.91 11.84
N PHE A 83 0.82 -14.19 11.16
CA PHE A 83 0.17 -12.99 11.74
C PHE A 83 -0.65 -13.35 12.97
N ARG A 84 -1.43 -14.43 12.88
CA ARG A 84 -2.25 -14.93 13.98
C ARG A 84 -1.40 -15.45 15.14
N ALA A 85 -0.40 -16.28 14.85
CA ALA A 85 0.44 -16.91 15.88
C ALA A 85 1.23 -15.90 16.71
N ASN A 86 1.64 -14.79 16.10
CA ASN A 86 2.43 -13.76 16.78
C ASN A 86 1.58 -12.65 17.44
N ALA A 87 0.24 -12.80 17.48
CA ALA A 87 -0.71 -11.78 17.98
C ALA A 87 -0.45 -10.38 17.40
N ARG A 88 0.02 -10.36 16.14
CA ARG A 88 0.49 -9.16 15.45
C ARG A 88 -0.65 -8.26 15.00
N LEU A 89 -1.79 -8.89 14.80
CA LEU A 89 -3.06 -8.28 14.47
C LEU A 89 -4.08 -8.93 15.39
N ASP A 90 -4.95 -8.10 15.97
CA ASP A 90 -6.16 -8.60 16.62
C ASP A 90 -7.07 -9.16 15.52
N MET A 91 -6.89 -10.45 15.26
CA MET A 91 -7.53 -11.23 14.20
C MET A 91 -8.37 -12.31 14.86
N ASP A 92 -9.69 -12.14 14.80
CA ASP A 92 -10.62 -13.21 15.07
C ASP A 92 -10.68 -14.20 13.87
N ASP A 93 -11.34 -15.34 14.07
CA ASP A 93 -11.46 -16.38 13.04
C ASP A 93 -12.13 -15.86 11.76
N ARG A 94 -13.04 -14.88 11.90
CA ARG A 94 -13.73 -14.25 10.78
C ARG A 94 -12.75 -13.41 9.95
N THR A 95 -11.97 -12.56 10.58
CA THR A 95 -10.96 -11.71 9.94
C THR A 95 -9.93 -12.55 9.21
N GLU A 96 -9.46 -13.63 9.85
CA GLU A 96 -8.54 -14.57 9.21
C GLU A 96 -9.15 -15.18 7.94
N THR A 97 -10.40 -15.65 8.03
CA THR A 97 -11.11 -16.22 6.89
C THR A 97 -11.27 -15.22 5.74
N LEU A 98 -11.60 -13.97 6.05
CA LEU A 98 -11.72 -12.90 5.06
C LEU A 98 -10.39 -12.60 4.37
N ILE A 99 -9.30 -12.45 5.12
CA ILE A 99 -7.96 -12.19 4.55
C ILE A 99 -7.50 -13.37 3.69
N ARG A 100 -7.75 -14.63 4.12
CA ARG A 100 -7.45 -15.83 3.32
C ARG A 100 -8.27 -15.91 2.03
N SER A 101 -9.46 -15.33 2.02
CA SER A 101 -10.35 -15.35 0.85
C SER A 101 -9.97 -14.35 -0.25
N LEU A 102 -9.11 -13.37 0.07
CA LEU A 102 -8.70 -12.33 -0.88
C LEU A 102 -8.02 -12.92 -2.11
N LYS A 103 -8.46 -12.46 -3.28
CA LYS A 103 -7.93 -12.88 -4.57
C LYS A 103 -7.43 -11.69 -5.40
N ARG A 104 -6.39 -11.97 -6.17
CA ARG A 104 -5.99 -11.18 -7.32
C ARG A 104 -6.36 -11.92 -8.59
N SER A 105 -7.23 -11.34 -9.41
CA SER A 105 -7.59 -11.85 -10.74
C SER A 105 -6.75 -11.15 -11.80
N GLY A 106 -5.50 -11.58 -11.98
CA GLY A 106 -4.59 -11.04 -12.99
C GLY A 106 -4.54 -9.51 -13.00
N THR A 107 -5.05 -8.91 -14.08
CA THR A 107 -5.21 -7.46 -14.29
C THR A 107 -6.64 -6.95 -14.10
N GLU A 108 -7.63 -7.82 -13.89
CA GLU A 108 -9.05 -7.43 -13.79
C GLU A 108 -9.35 -6.75 -12.45
N TYR A 109 -8.92 -7.35 -11.34
CA TYR A 109 -9.10 -6.77 -10.01
C TYR A 109 -8.14 -7.34 -8.97
N SER A 110 -7.91 -6.54 -7.92
CA SER A 110 -7.33 -7.01 -6.67
C SER A 110 -8.30 -6.78 -5.54
N GLU A 111 -8.53 -7.81 -4.72
CA GLU A 111 -9.28 -7.66 -3.48
C GLU A 111 -8.40 -7.08 -2.37
N VAL A 112 -9.01 -6.24 -1.53
CA VAL A 112 -8.38 -5.62 -0.37
C VAL A 112 -9.31 -5.75 0.82
N PHE A 113 -8.78 -6.27 1.93
CA PHE A 113 -9.42 -6.18 3.22
C PHE A 113 -9.09 -4.82 3.85
N ILE A 114 -10.10 -4.09 4.28
CA ILE A 114 -10.00 -2.77 4.89
C ILE A 114 -10.51 -2.88 6.31
N LYS A 115 -9.64 -2.64 7.29
CA LYS A 115 -9.97 -2.51 8.71
C LYS A 115 -9.81 -1.05 9.11
N GLY A 116 -10.89 -0.48 9.63
CA GLY A 116 -10.90 0.84 10.27
C GLY A 116 -11.31 0.72 11.75
N PRO A 117 -11.49 1.84 12.45
CA PRO A 117 -11.80 1.84 13.88
C PRO A 117 -13.13 1.15 14.24
N GLU A 118 -14.13 1.25 13.37
CA GLU A 118 -15.49 0.76 13.60
C GLU A 118 -16.01 -0.11 12.44
N THR A 119 -15.17 -0.41 11.45
CA THR A 119 -15.61 -1.08 10.23
C THR A 119 -14.58 -2.05 9.70
N GLU A 120 -15.06 -3.16 9.16
CA GLU A 120 -14.29 -4.11 8.37
C GLU A 120 -15.02 -4.36 7.05
N ALA A 121 -14.30 -4.28 5.95
CA ALA A 121 -14.86 -4.45 4.62
C ALA A 121 -13.88 -5.18 3.69
N VAL A 122 -14.43 -5.90 2.72
CA VAL A 122 -13.66 -6.39 1.57
C VAL A 122 -14.07 -5.57 0.36
N GLY A 123 -13.10 -4.91 -0.27
CA GLY A 123 -13.27 -4.14 -1.48
C GLY A 123 -12.57 -4.80 -2.67
N ARG A 124 -12.98 -4.43 -3.88
CA ARG A 124 -12.27 -4.75 -5.12
C ARG A 124 -11.74 -3.47 -5.74
N LEU A 125 -10.43 -3.43 -5.96
CA LEU A 125 -9.80 -2.44 -6.82
C LEU A 125 -9.90 -2.94 -8.25
N VAL A 126 -10.79 -2.33 -9.03
CA VAL A 126 -10.95 -2.53 -10.47
C VAL A 126 -10.37 -1.31 -11.15
N LEU A 127 -9.41 -1.51 -12.05
CA LEU A 127 -8.76 -0.43 -12.78
C LEU A 127 -9.25 -0.44 -14.22
N ASP A 128 -9.43 0.74 -14.81
CA ASP A 128 -9.53 0.83 -16.26
C ASP A 128 -8.19 0.43 -16.90
N PRO A 129 -8.18 0.01 -18.17
CA PRO A 129 -6.96 -0.45 -18.83
C PRO A 129 -5.82 0.56 -18.81
N PHE A 130 -6.12 1.86 -18.92
CA PHE A 130 -5.11 2.91 -18.91
C PHE A 130 -4.44 3.02 -17.54
N SER A 131 -5.22 3.07 -16.45
CA SER A 131 -4.67 3.03 -15.09
C SER A 131 -3.92 1.72 -14.80
N ALA A 132 -4.43 0.58 -15.26
CA ALA A 132 -3.76 -0.70 -15.09
C ALA A 132 -2.38 -0.73 -15.78
N THR A 133 -2.27 -0.16 -16.98
CA THR A 133 -1.01 -0.02 -17.71
C THR A 133 -0.04 0.92 -16.99
N ILE A 134 -0.52 2.04 -16.44
CA ILE A 134 0.33 2.98 -15.68
C ILE A 134 0.91 2.32 -14.43
N TYR A 135 0.09 1.58 -13.69
CA TYR A 135 0.50 0.97 -12.43
C TYR A 135 1.20 -0.39 -12.61
N SER A 136 1.38 -0.85 -13.84
CA SER A 136 2.03 -2.13 -14.13
C SER A 136 3.52 -2.08 -13.81
N SER A 137 3.99 -3.08 -13.07
CA SER A 137 5.42 -3.35 -12.87
C SER A 137 5.95 -4.46 -13.80
N ASP A 138 5.12 -4.92 -14.73
CA ASP A 138 5.47 -5.95 -15.69
C ASP A 138 6.52 -5.44 -16.72
N PRO A 139 7.67 -6.12 -16.88
CA PRO A 139 8.72 -5.68 -17.79
C PRO A 139 8.27 -5.56 -19.25
N ASP A 140 7.37 -6.45 -19.71
CA ASP A 140 6.90 -6.47 -21.10
C ASP A 140 5.98 -5.27 -21.36
N THR A 141 5.12 -4.92 -20.41
CA THR A 141 4.29 -3.71 -20.45
C THR A 141 5.16 -2.46 -20.56
N TYR A 142 6.22 -2.38 -19.75
CA TYR A 142 7.14 -1.24 -19.77
C TYR A 142 7.90 -1.15 -21.11
N ALA A 143 8.40 -2.29 -21.61
CA ALA A 143 9.06 -2.36 -22.91
C ALA A 143 8.12 -1.90 -24.05
N ALA A 144 6.85 -2.32 -24.03
CA ALA A 144 5.87 -1.91 -25.03
C ALA A 144 5.59 -0.39 -25.02
N ILE A 145 5.57 0.26 -23.85
CA ILE A 145 5.42 1.71 -23.73
C ILE A 145 6.64 2.41 -24.35
N GLN A 146 7.85 1.98 -23.98
CA GLN A 146 9.08 2.57 -24.52
C GLN A 146 9.20 2.38 -26.04
N ASP A 147 8.76 1.24 -26.57
CA ASP A 147 8.68 0.99 -28.01
C ASP A 147 7.78 2.01 -28.71
N CYS A 148 6.63 2.35 -28.12
CA CYS A 148 5.73 3.36 -28.66
C CYS A 148 6.34 4.77 -28.60
N GLU A 149 7.00 5.13 -27.50
CA GLU A 149 7.71 6.42 -27.38
C GLU A 149 8.83 6.54 -28.43
N ARG A 150 9.60 5.46 -28.67
CA ARG A 150 10.64 5.44 -29.72
C ARG A 150 10.07 5.58 -31.14
N ARG A 151 8.80 5.23 -31.35
CA ARG A 151 8.08 5.45 -32.62
C ARG A 151 7.52 6.87 -32.75
N GLY A 152 7.76 7.74 -31.77
CA GLY A 152 7.37 9.15 -31.78
C GLY A 152 6.04 9.46 -31.11
N HIS A 153 5.42 8.49 -30.44
CA HIS A 153 4.21 8.75 -29.64
C HIS A 153 4.56 9.49 -28.35
N SER A 154 3.65 10.36 -27.89
CA SER A 154 3.77 10.93 -26.54
C SER A 154 3.60 9.81 -25.49
N LEU A 155 4.14 9.99 -24.28
CA LEU A 155 3.97 9.02 -23.19
C LEU A 155 2.48 8.69 -22.95
N ALA A 156 1.61 9.70 -22.96
CA ALA A 156 0.18 9.51 -22.77
C ALA A 156 -0.45 8.65 -23.89
N ASP A 157 -0.03 8.85 -25.14
CA ASP A 157 -0.52 8.06 -26.27
C ASP A 157 0.07 6.65 -26.28
N ALA A 158 1.35 6.51 -25.92
CA ALA A 158 2.01 5.23 -25.75
C ALA A 158 1.27 4.36 -24.72
N ILE A 159 0.93 4.93 -23.55
CA ILE A 159 0.15 4.23 -22.53
C ILE A 159 -1.23 3.83 -23.08
N ARG A 160 -1.95 4.71 -23.79
CA ARG A 160 -3.26 4.37 -24.37
C ARG A 160 -3.18 3.24 -25.40
N ILE A 161 -2.16 3.25 -26.25
CA ILE A 161 -1.93 2.21 -27.25
C ILE A 161 -1.68 0.86 -26.55
N VAL A 162 -0.77 0.84 -25.56
CA VAL A 162 -0.43 -0.38 -24.81
C VAL A 162 -1.61 -0.88 -23.97
N ALA A 163 -2.42 0.02 -23.41
CA ALA A 163 -3.65 -0.30 -22.70
C ALA A 163 -4.75 -0.90 -23.59
N GLY A 164 -4.55 -0.95 -24.92
CA GLY A 164 -5.55 -1.44 -25.87
C GLY A 164 -6.68 -0.45 -26.15
N GLY A 165 -6.55 0.81 -25.72
CA GLY A 165 -7.54 1.87 -25.91
C GLY A 165 -7.41 2.65 -27.23
N GLY A 166 -6.67 2.11 -28.20
CA GLY A 166 -6.39 2.75 -29.48
C GLY A 166 -7.15 2.13 -30.66
N GLN A 167 -8.47 2.32 -30.72
CA GLN A 167 -9.26 2.44 -31.96
C GLN A 167 -10.40 3.42 -31.76
#